data_AF-A0A3B3UMH9-F1
#
_entry.id   AF-A0A3B3UMH9-F1
#
_cell.length_a   1.000
_cell.length_b   1.000
_cell.length_c   1.000
_cell.angle_alpha   90.00
_cell.angle_beta   90.00
_cell.angle_gamma   90.00
#
_symmetry.space_group_name_H-M   'P 1'
#
loop_
_entity.id
_entity.type
_entity.pdbx_description
1 polymer ?
#
loop_
_entity_poly.entity_id
_entity_poly.type
_entity_poly.pdbx_seq_one_letter_code
_entity_poly.pdbx_strand_id
1 'polypeptide(L)'
;MATKEKPTRRLQININKTFEVSSIDSSAVEEKLFGRADKEVEDDDGPVVFICGKCRLPIGDSMSWDGSEDDQNQIKLKRVTNNVIIGKDTHFLEMNKQSACLVVDLICRSCYSLLGMVYTSTPRNLDHKRSTFCLSVASIDSYVLGSGGQMLAAEGPKEQLVTLEYRHNVEQQLAEMKMLVVSMAQRLEEIEAGLKEECDEA
;
A
#
# COMPACT_ATOMS: atom_id res chain seq x y z
N MET A 1 -16.17 3.80 -69.89
CA MET A 1 -17.28 4.75 -70.16
C MET A 1 -17.94 5.02 -68.82
N ALA A 2 -17.61 6.16 -68.21
CA ALA A 2 -18.48 7.34 -68.02
C ALA A 2 -19.48 7.10 -66.87
N THR A 3 -19.55 7.92 -65.81
CA THR A 3 -19.69 9.39 -65.82
C THR A 3 -19.20 10.07 -64.51
N LYS A 4 -18.70 11.30 -64.67
CA LYS A 4 -18.56 12.37 -63.64
C LYS A 4 -19.97 12.96 -63.35
N GLU A 5 -20.25 13.66 -62.24
CA GLU A 5 -20.11 15.13 -62.00
C GLU A 5 -20.65 15.42 -60.57
N LYS A 6 -19.95 16.06 -59.61
CA LYS A 6 -19.84 17.51 -59.24
C LYS A 6 -21.15 18.32 -59.18
N PRO A 7 -21.24 19.47 -58.45
CA PRO A 7 -20.65 19.96 -57.19
C PRO A 7 -21.70 20.77 -56.34
N THR A 8 -21.27 21.73 -55.50
CA THR A 8 -22.00 22.86 -54.81
C THR A 8 -22.33 22.67 -53.32
N ARG A 9 -22.21 23.66 -52.42
CA ARG A 9 -21.77 25.07 -52.43
C ARG A 9 -21.46 25.43 -50.97
N ARG A 10 -20.38 26.19 -50.73
CA ARG A 10 -20.17 26.92 -49.46
C ARG A 10 -21.27 27.99 -49.33
N LEU A 11 -21.95 27.99 -48.20
CA LEU A 11 -22.69 29.15 -47.70
C LEU A 11 -22.08 29.51 -46.35
N GLN A 12 -21.25 30.54 -46.35
CA GLN A 12 -20.90 31.27 -45.14
C GLN A 12 -22.07 32.18 -44.81
N ILE A 13 -22.69 31.96 -43.66
CA ILE A 13 -23.52 32.97 -43.00
C ILE A 13 -22.86 33.23 -41.66
N ASN A 14 -22.36 34.44 -41.53
CA ASN A 14 -21.75 35.01 -40.33
C ASN A 14 -22.86 35.76 -39.60
N ILE A 15 -23.26 35.32 -38.40
CA ILE A 15 -24.09 36.11 -37.49
C ILE A 15 -23.52 35.96 -36.09
N ASN A 16 -22.90 37.04 -35.61
CA ASN A 16 -22.59 37.28 -34.21
C ASN A 16 -23.89 37.54 -33.44
N LYS A 17 -24.12 36.83 -32.32
CA LYS A 17 -24.46 37.40 -31.01
C LYS A 17 -24.77 36.30 -29.97
N THR A 18 -23.89 36.24 -28.98
CA THR A 18 -24.19 36.26 -27.54
C THR A 18 -25.01 35.10 -26.94
N PHE A 19 -24.26 34.24 -26.24
CA PHE A 19 -24.64 33.46 -25.06
C PHE A 19 -25.74 32.41 -25.23
N GLU A 20 -25.34 31.22 -25.69
CA GLU A 20 -26.01 29.97 -25.34
C GLU A 20 -24.98 28.97 -24.80
N VAL A 21 -25.38 28.31 -23.72
CA VAL A 21 -24.61 27.36 -22.93
C VAL A 21 -24.33 26.13 -23.80
N SER A 22 -23.09 25.96 -24.25
CA SER A 22 -22.66 24.70 -24.83
C SER A 22 -22.44 23.70 -23.70
N SER A 23 -23.31 22.69 -23.60
CA SER A 23 -23.04 21.46 -22.87
C SER A 23 -21.70 20.90 -23.34
N ILE A 24 -20.69 21.03 -22.50
CA ILE A 24 -19.39 20.40 -22.72
C ILE A 24 -19.61 18.91 -22.49
N ASP A 25 -19.39 18.12 -23.56
CA ASP A 25 -19.38 16.68 -23.49
C ASP A 25 -18.19 16.24 -22.61
N SER A 26 -18.49 15.91 -21.35
CA SER A 26 -17.51 15.45 -20.35
C SER A 26 -16.76 14.19 -20.78
N SER A 27 -17.20 13.47 -21.81
CA SER A 27 -16.58 12.21 -22.25
C SER A 27 -15.16 12.40 -22.82
N ALA A 28 -14.85 13.56 -23.39
CA ALA A 28 -13.53 13.80 -24.00
C ALA A 28 -12.41 14.11 -23.00
N VAL A 29 -12.76 14.44 -21.74
CA VAL A 29 -11.77 14.73 -20.68
C VAL A 29 -11.43 13.47 -19.89
N GLU A 30 -12.34 12.49 -19.83
CA GLU A 30 -12.11 11.22 -19.12
C GLU A 30 -11.17 10.27 -19.87
N GLU A 31 -11.16 10.30 -21.21
CA GLU A 31 -10.29 9.43 -22.03
C GLU A 31 -8.78 9.70 -21.86
N LYS A 32 -8.38 10.86 -21.31
CA LYS A 32 -6.96 11.16 -21.05
C LYS A 32 -6.51 10.84 -19.63
N LEU A 33 -7.41 10.48 -18.72
CA LEU A 33 -7.09 10.12 -17.34
C LEU A 33 -7.13 8.61 -17.10
N PHE A 34 -7.89 7.86 -17.91
CA PHE A 34 -7.97 6.40 -17.81
C PHE A 34 -7.41 5.77 -19.09
N GLY A 35 -6.13 5.43 -19.02
CA GLY A 35 -5.39 4.82 -20.13
C GLY A 35 -6.11 3.58 -20.69
N ARG A 36 -6.23 3.58 -22.01
CA ARG A 36 -6.68 2.51 -22.91
C ARG A 36 -6.49 1.09 -22.33
N ALA A 37 -7.61 0.39 -22.14
CA ALA A 37 -7.67 -1.04 -21.93
C ALA A 37 -7.31 -1.72 -23.24
N ASP A 38 -6.04 -2.08 -23.39
CA ASP A 38 -5.48 -3.09 -24.32
C ASP A 38 -3.96 -3.09 -24.06
N LYS A 39 -3.56 -3.56 -22.87
CA LYS A 39 -2.19 -4.03 -22.67
C LYS A 39 -2.28 -5.53 -22.59
N GLU A 40 -1.57 -6.19 -23.50
CA GLU A 40 -1.13 -7.56 -23.33
C GLU A 40 -0.64 -7.68 -21.88
N VAL A 41 -1.31 -8.51 -21.10
CA VAL A 41 -0.99 -8.70 -19.68
C VAL A 41 0.32 -9.48 -19.67
N GLU A 42 1.44 -8.77 -19.78
CA GLU A 42 2.69 -9.29 -19.26
C GLU A 42 2.44 -9.46 -17.77
N ASP A 43 2.33 -10.71 -17.35
CA ASP A 43 2.08 -11.18 -15.99
C ASP A 43 3.34 -10.97 -15.12
N ASP A 44 4.00 -9.81 -15.27
CA ASP A 44 5.08 -9.39 -14.40
C ASP A 44 4.44 -8.67 -13.21
N ASP A 45 3.91 -9.49 -12.29
CA ASP A 45 3.57 -9.04 -10.96
C ASP A 45 4.78 -8.27 -10.41
N GLY A 46 4.58 -6.98 -10.11
CA GLY A 46 5.64 -6.09 -9.67
C GLY A 46 6.38 -6.63 -8.43
N PRO A 47 7.53 -6.01 -8.07
CA PRO A 47 8.33 -6.46 -6.93
C PRO A 47 7.49 -6.56 -5.65
N VAL A 48 7.69 -7.64 -4.89
CA VAL A 48 6.91 -7.97 -3.70
C VAL A 48 7.72 -7.66 -2.44
N VAL A 49 7.12 -6.96 -1.49
CA VAL A 49 7.67 -6.72 -0.16
C VAL A 49 7.00 -7.68 0.83
N PHE A 50 7.80 -8.42 1.58
CA PHE A 50 7.32 -9.26 2.66
C PHE A 50 7.33 -8.46 3.97
N ILE A 51 6.21 -8.48 4.68
CA ILE A 51 5.99 -7.75 5.93
C ILE A 51 5.61 -8.71 7.04
N CYS A 52 5.99 -8.39 8.29
CA CYS A 52 5.56 -9.16 9.45
C CYS A 52 4.03 -9.12 9.59
N GLY A 53 3.38 -10.28 9.69
CA GLY A 53 1.91 -10.36 9.77
C GLY A 53 1.30 -9.68 11.01
N LYS A 54 2.08 -9.56 12.09
CA LYS A 54 1.62 -8.95 13.35
C LYS A 54 1.78 -7.43 13.40
N CYS A 55 2.95 -6.91 13.02
CA CYS A 55 3.28 -5.48 13.19
C CYS A 55 3.54 -4.73 11.88
N ARG A 56 3.39 -5.40 10.72
CA ARG A 56 3.58 -4.86 9.37
C ARG A 56 4.99 -4.30 9.08
N LEU A 57 5.97 -4.58 9.95
CA LEU A 57 7.36 -4.20 9.72
C LEU A 57 7.91 -4.95 8.49
N PRO A 58 8.51 -4.27 7.49
CA PRO A 58 9.13 -4.94 6.35
C PRO A 58 10.29 -5.84 6.77
N ILE A 59 10.31 -7.08 6.28
CA ILE A 59 11.29 -8.09 6.67
C ILE A 59 12.15 -8.56 5.50
N GLY A 60 11.66 -8.45 4.26
CA GLY A 60 12.39 -8.82 3.05
C GLY A 60 11.62 -8.47 1.79
N ASP A 61 12.15 -8.88 0.65
CA ASP A 61 11.57 -8.63 -0.68
C ASP A 61 11.92 -9.73 -1.68
N SER A 62 11.17 -9.77 -2.79
CA SER A 62 11.31 -10.78 -3.85
C SER A 62 12.63 -10.69 -4.62
N MET A 63 13.42 -9.62 -4.52
CA MET A 63 14.74 -9.54 -5.17
C MET A 63 15.76 -10.49 -4.53
N SER A 64 15.44 -11.01 -3.34
CA SER A 64 16.23 -12.01 -2.64
C SER A 64 15.64 -13.42 -2.70
N TRP A 65 14.62 -13.67 -3.53
CA TRP A 65 13.93 -14.94 -3.61
C TRP A 65 14.86 -16.13 -3.90
N ASP A 66 14.63 -17.24 -3.20
CA ASP A 66 15.38 -18.50 -3.35
C ASP A 66 14.47 -19.73 -3.55
N GLY A 67 13.14 -19.56 -3.48
CA GLY A 67 12.16 -20.61 -3.73
C GLY A 67 11.10 -20.72 -2.63
N SER A 68 10.14 -21.63 -2.81
CA SER A 68 9.19 -22.04 -1.78
C SER A 68 9.44 -23.48 -1.32
N GLU A 69 8.90 -23.81 -0.16
CA GLU A 69 8.81 -25.17 0.35
C GLU A 69 7.37 -25.41 0.79
N ASP A 70 6.57 -25.96 -0.14
CA ASP A 70 5.12 -26.08 -0.01
C ASP A 70 4.73 -27.02 1.14
N ASP A 71 5.48 -28.12 1.33
CA ASP A 71 5.25 -29.09 2.42
C ASP A 71 5.32 -28.46 3.82
N GLN A 72 6.13 -27.42 3.98
CA GLN A 72 6.32 -26.71 5.25
C GLN A 72 5.62 -25.35 5.28
N ASN A 73 4.94 -24.99 4.18
CA ASN A 73 4.28 -23.71 3.97
C ASN A 73 5.24 -22.52 4.26
N GLN A 74 6.43 -22.59 3.65
CA GLN A 74 7.52 -21.64 3.84
C GLN A 74 7.99 -21.05 2.51
N ILE A 75 8.45 -19.80 2.56
CA ILE A 75 9.22 -19.18 1.48
C ILE A 75 10.68 -19.05 1.89
N LYS A 76 11.59 -19.02 0.93
CA LYS A 76 13.03 -18.92 1.16
C LYS A 76 13.58 -17.65 0.52
N LEU A 77 14.35 -16.91 1.31
CA LEU A 77 15.07 -15.74 0.85
C LEU A 77 16.57 -15.92 1.09
N LYS A 78 17.40 -15.41 0.17
CA LYS A 78 18.86 -15.33 0.32
C LYS A 78 19.26 -14.26 1.34
N ARG A 79 18.44 -13.23 1.50
CA ARG A 79 18.70 -12.07 2.37
C ARG A 79 17.40 -11.61 3.03
N VAL A 80 17.53 -11.06 4.22
CA VAL A 80 16.45 -10.37 4.95
C VAL A 80 16.97 -9.02 5.43
N THR A 81 16.07 -8.13 5.82
CA THR A 81 16.42 -6.82 6.37
C THR A 81 16.92 -6.92 7.81
N ASN A 82 17.49 -5.83 8.34
CA ASN A 82 17.91 -5.71 9.75
C ASN A 82 16.74 -5.72 10.76
N ASN A 83 15.51 -5.87 10.27
CA ASN A 83 14.28 -6.00 11.04
C ASN A 83 14.01 -7.45 11.46
N VAL A 84 14.81 -8.40 10.98
CA VAL A 84 14.78 -9.81 11.40
C VAL A 84 15.99 -10.08 12.29
N ILE A 85 15.74 -10.65 13.47
CA ILE A 85 16.75 -11.09 14.42
C ILE A 85 16.91 -12.59 14.27
N ILE A 86 18.14 -13.07 14.15
CA ILE A 86 18.46 -14.49 14.26
C ILE A 86 18.53 -14.82 15.76
N GLY A 87 17.74 -15.81 16.19
CA GLY A 87 17.71 -16.30 17.56
C GLY A 87 19.09 -16.79 18.04
N LYS A 88 19.23 -16.97 19.34
CA LYS A 88 20.47 -17.53 19.93
C LYS A 88 20.41 -19.04 20.07
N ASP A 89 19.20 -19.56 20.26
CA ASP A 89 18.98 -20.96 20.57
C ASP A 89 18.85 -21.78 19.29
N THR A 90 19.66 -22.83 19.19
CA THR A 90 19.59 -23.83 18.13
C THR A 90 18.66 -24.96 18.55
N HIS A 91 17.79 -25.40 17.63
CA HIS A 91 16.91 -26.54 17.83
C HIS A 91 17.11 -27.59 16.73
N PHE A 92 16.76 -28.84 17.04
CA PHE A 92 16.80 -29.95 16.10
C PHE A 92 15.49 -30.01 15.32
N LEU A 93 15.60 -30.07 14.00
CA LEU A 93 14.48 -30.33 13.11
C LEU A 93 14.67 -31.70 12.46
N GLU A 94 13.81 -32.65 12.82
CA GLU A 94 13.77 -33.96 12.20
C GLU A 94 12.98 -33.87 10.89
N MET A 95 13.66 -34.09 9.75
CA MET A 95 13.04 -34.06 8.42
C MET A 95 12.44 -35.41 8.06
N ASN A 96 13.19 -36.48 8.36
CA ASN A 96 12.76 -37.86 8.19
C ASN A 96 13.54 -38.72 9.20
N LYS A 97 13.19 -40.02 9.29
CA LYS A 97 13.77 -40.98 10.25
C LYS A 97 15.30 -41.12 10.23
N GLN A 98 15.99 -40.52 9.26
CA GLN A 98 17.42 -40.66 9.02
C GLN A 98 18.16 -39.32 8.83
N SER A 99 17.46 -38.18 8.82
CA SER A 99 18.08 -36.87 8.64
C SER A 99 17.47 -35.83 9.56
N ALA A 100 18.36 -35.20 10.33
CA ALA A 100 18.06 -34.08 11.20
C ALA A 100 18.91 -32.88 10.79
N CYS A 101 18.33 -31.69 10.91
CA CYS A 101 19.00 -30.43 10.71
C CYS A 101 19.09 -29.66 12.03
N LEU A 102 20.07 -28.78 12.14
CA LEU A 102 20.08 -27.72 13.15
C LEU A 102 19.55 -26.45 12.53
N VAL A 103 18.62 -25.83 13.25
CA VAL A 103 17.91 -24.63 12.84
C VAL A 103 17.90 -23.61 13.97
N VAL A 104 17.76 -22.34 13.60
CA VAL A 104 17.66 -21.21 14.53
C VAL A 104 16.46 -20.38 14.12
N ASP A 105 15.72 -19.88 15.12
CA ASP A 105 14.53 -19.08 14.89
C ASP A 105 14.84 -17.71 14.26
N LEU A 106 13.92 -17.24 13.42
CA LEU A 106 13.89 -15.89 12.89
C LEU A 106 12.80 -15.11 13.63
N ILE A 107 13.17 -13.99 14.24
CA ILE A 107 12.29 -13.23 15.13
C ILE A 107 12.13 -11.80 14.59
N CYS A 108 10.91 -11.28 14.60
CA CYS A 108 10.65 -9.89 14.25
C CYS A 108 11.27 -8.95 15.30
N ARG A 109 12.07 -7.97 14.87
CA ARG A 109 12.73 -7.01 15.76
C ARG A 109 11.79 -6.10 16.52
N SER A 110 10.62 -5.76 15.95
CA SER A 110 9.68 -4.81 16.57
C SER A 110 8.75 -5.50 17.57
N CYS A 111 8.11 -6.60 17.17
CA CYS A 111 7.06 -7.24 17.97
C CYS A 111 7.44 -8.61 18.56
N TYR A 112 8.69 -9.05 18.34
CA TYR A 112 9.25 -10.30 18.85
C TYR A 112 8.47 -11.57 18.47
N SER A 113 7.62 -11.50 17.43
CA SER A 113 6.95 -12.70 16.91
C SER A 113 7.93 -13.59 16.14
N LEU A 114 7.71 -14.90 16.20
CA LEU A 114 8.39 -15.87 15.35
C LEU A 114 7.96 -15.67 13.89
N LEU A 115 8.92 -15.56 12.99
CA LEU A 115 8.73 -15.37 11.54
C LEU A 115 9.10 -16.63 10.73
N GLY A 116 9.84 -17.55 11.32
CA GLY A 116 10.38 -18.72 10.62
C GLY A 116 11.71 -19.16 11.21
N MET A 117 12.59 -19.69 10.37
CA MET A 117 13.86 -20.28 10.80
C MET A 117 14.95 -20.22 9.72
N VAL A 118 16.20 -20.47 10.11
CA VAL A 118 17.35 -20.61 9.20
C VAL A 118 18.09 -21.91 9.51
N TYR A 119 18.45 -22.66 8.48
CA TYR A 119 19.25 -23.88 8.62
C TYR A 119 20.73 -23.53 8.84
N THR A 120 21.25 -23.89 10.01
CA THR A 120 22.67 -23.69 10.37
C THR A 120 23.53 -24.91 10.07
N SER A 121 22.97 -26.11 10.18
CA SER A 121 23.66 -27.35 9.82
C SER A 121 22.70 -28.33 9.15
N THR A 122 23.12 -28.84 8.00
CA THR A 122 22.33 -29.72 7.13
C THR A 122 23.16 -30.93 6.72
N PRO A 123 22.56 -32.11 6.59
CA PRO A 123 23.22 -33.24 5.93
C PRO A 123 23.38 -32.96 4.43
N ARG A 124 24.27 -33.71 3.77
CA ARG A 124 24.67 -33.48 2.36
C ARG A 124 23.51 -33.43 1.37
N ASN A 125 22.47 -34.24 1.58
CA ASN A 125 21.28 -34.26 0.75
C ASN A 125 20.38 -33.03 0.92
N LEU A 126 20.55 -32.27 2.02
CA LEU A 126 19.78 -31.06 2.34
C LEU A 126 20.66 -29.80 2.29
N ASP A 127 21.87 -29.88 1.75
CA ASP A 127 22.83 -28.77 1.75
C ASP A 127 22.35 -27.55 0.98
N HIS A 128 21.48 -27.76 -0.01
CA HIS A 128 20.82 -26.71 -0.78
C HIS A 128 19.85 -25.85 0.07
N LYS A 129 19.47 -26.29 1.27
CA LYS A 129 18.64 -25.51 2.21
C LYS A 129 19.49 -24.66 3.15
N ARG A 130 20.79 -24.94 3.28
CA ARG A 130 21.67 -24.27 4.24
C ARG A 130 21.76 -22.78 3.96
N SER A 131 21.81 -21.97 5.02
CA SER A 131 22.05 -20.53 4.94
C SER A 131 20.99 -19.76 4.12
N THR A 132 19.78 -20.30 4.00
CA THR A 132 18.62 -19.60 3.43
C THR A 132 17.63 -19.25 4.55
N PHE A 133 17.05 -18.06 4.48
CA PHE A 133 16.07 -17.60 5.45
C PHE A 133 14.71 -18.16 5.08
N CYS A 134 14.19 -19.10 5.89
CA CYS A 134 12.91 -19.75 5.65
C CYS A 134 11.83 -19.05 6.47
N LEU A 135 10.98 -18.27 5.81
CA LEU A 135 9.89 -17.53 6.45
C LEU A 135 8.60 -18.34 6.36
N SER A 136 7.88 -18.47 7.47
CA SER A 136 6.57 -19.13 7.49
C SER A 136 5.53 -18.23 6.87
N VAL A 137 4.82 -18.73 5.86
CA VAL A 137 3.75 -18.00 5.15
C VAL A 137 2.66 -17.56 6.13
N ALA A 138 2.39 -18.32 7.19
CA ALA A 138 1.39 -17.96 8.20
C ALA A 138 1.78 -16.76 9.09
N SER A 139 3.07 -16.39 9.09
CA SER A 139 3.61 -15.33 9.97
C SER A 139 3.92 -14.02 9.24
N ILE A 140 3.74 -14.00 7.91
CA ILE A 140 4.11 -12.89 7.03
C ILE A 140 2.94 -12.54 6.11
N ASP A 141 2.90 -11.30 5.64
CA ASP A 141 2.07 -10.89 4.52
C ASP A 141 2.95 -10.41 3.36
N SER A 142 2.37 -10.33 2.17
CA SER A 142 3.02 -9.81 0.96
C SER A 142 2.31 -8.58 0.44
N TYR A 143 3.08 -7.58 0.01
CA TYR A 143 2.57 -6.40 -0.68
C TYR A 143 3.28 -6.25 -2.03
N VAL A 144 2.51 -6.28 -3.12
CA VAL A 144 3.01 -6.07 -4.48
C VAL A 144 3.15 -4.56 -4.72
N LEU A 145 4.35 -4.08 -5.02
CA LEU A 145 4.55 -2.66 -5.30
C LEU A 145 3.77 -2.24 -6.57
N GLY A 146 3.03 -1.13 -6.48
CA GLY A 146 2.16 -0.66 -7.56
C GLY A 146 0.73 -1.22 -7.54
N SER A 147 0.42 -2.15 -6.63
CA SER A 147 -0.94 -2.73 -6.48
C SER A 147 -1.96 -1.81 -5.77
N GLY A 148 -1.58 -0.60 -5.36
CA GLY A 148 -2.48 0.31 -4.64
C GLY A 148 -3.76 0.70 -5.41
N GLY A 149 -3.78 0.52 -6.74
CA GLY A 149 -4.98 0.70 -7.58
C GLY A 149 -5.80 -0.57 -7.80
N GLN A 150 -5.29 -1.75 -7.44
CA GLN A 150 -6.03 -3.01 -7.48
C GLN A 150 -6.91 -3.09 -6.23
N MET A 151 -8.15 -2.61 -6.36
CA MET A 151 -9.16 -2.89 -5.36
C MET A 151 -9.51 -4.38 -5.45
N LEU A 152 -9.23 -5.14 -4.40
CA LEU A 152 -9.90 -6.43 -4.20
C LEU A 152 -11.39 -6.17 -4.24
N ALA A 153 -12.15 -7.03 -4.93
CA ALA A 153 -13.61 -6.98 -5.00
C ALA A 153 -14.26 -7.34 -3.65
N ALA A 154 -13.91 -6.59 -2.59
CA ALA A 154 -14.53 -6.70 -1.29
C ALA A 154 -15.80 -5.86 -1.30
N GLU A 155 -16.93 -6.55 -1.28
CA GLU A 155 -18.31 -6.05 -1.23
C GLU A 155 -18.62 -5.33 0.11
N GLY A 156 -17.97 -4.20 0.37
CA GLY A 156 -18.26 -3.32 1.50
C GLY A 156 -18.50 -1.88 1.04
N PRO A 157 -19.42 -1.12 1.67
CA PRO A 157 -19.73 0.24 1.24
C PRO A 157 -18.52 1.16 1.42
N LYS A 158 -17.81 1.44 0.32
CA LYS A 158 -16.87 2.57 0.12
C LYS A 158 -16.06 2.96 1.37
N GLU A 159 -15.37 2.02 2.00
CA GLU A 159 -14.31 2.40 2.94
C GLU A 159 -13.12 2.87 2.11
N GLN A 160 -13.04 4.19 1.91
CA GLN A 160 -11.89 4.82 1.28
C GLN A 160 -10.64 4.47 2.09
N LEU A 161 -9.69 3.79 1.45
CA LEU A 161 -8.42 3.44 2.08
C LEU A 161 -7.76 4.72 2.63
N VAL A 162 -7.36 4.68 3.90
CA VAL A 162 -6.66 5.79 4.55
C VAL A 162 -5.26 5.87 3.95
N THR A 163 -5.08 6.76 2.98
CA THR A 163 -3.77 7.05 2.40
C THR A 163 -2.97 7.99 3.30
N LEU A 164 -1.63 8.00 3.16
CA LEU A 164 -0.78 8.96 3.87
C LEU A 164 -1.16 10.41 3.55
N GLU A 165 -1.53 10.70 2.31
CA GLU A 165 -2.01 12.01 1.89
C GLU A 165 -3.32 12.39 2.59
N TYR A 166 -4.27 11.44 2.67
CA TYR A 166 -5.52 11.65 3.39
C TYR A 166 -5.27 11.91 4.88
N ARG A 167 -4.39 11.13 5.51
CA ARG A 167 -3.97 11.36 6.90
C ARG A 167 -3.40 12.76 7.09
N HIS A 168 -2.46 13.17 6.23
CA HIS A 168 -1.86 14.51 6.31
C HIS A 168 -2.92 15.61 6.19
N ASN A 169 -3.86 15.47 5.24
CA ASN A 169 -4.95 16.42 5.06
C ASN A 169 -5.87 16.50 6.30
N VAL A 170 -6.24 15.36 6.88
CA VAL A 170 -7.06 15.31 8.10
C VAL A 170 -6.32 15.92 9.30
N GLU A 171 -5.03 15.62 9.47
CA GLU A 171 -4.20 16.22 10.52
C GLU A 171 -4.10 17.74 10.37
N GLN A 172 -3.95 18.25 9.14
CA GLN A 172 -3.95 19.68 8.86
C GLN A 172 -5.29 20.33 9.21
N GLN A 173 -6.42 19.74 8.78
CA GLN A 173 -7.74 20.29 9.10
C GLN A 173 -8.02 20.28 10.61
N LEU A 174 -7.58 19.23 11.32
CA LEU A 174 -7.65 19.18 12.78
C LEU A 174 -6.81 20.29 13.44
N ALA A 175 -5.63 20.60 12.91
CA ALA A 175 -4.80 21.69 13.42
C ALA A 175 -5.44 23.07 13.20
N GLU A 176 -6.01 23.31 12.02
CA GLU A 176 -6.74 24.54 11.69
C GLU A 176 -7.98 24.72 12.58
N MET A 177 -8.76 23.65 12.75
CA MET A 177 -9.93 23.66 13.63
C MET A 177 -9.54 23.91 15.09
N LYS A 178 -8.44 23.31 15.55
CA LYS A 178 -7.90 23.55 16.89
C LYS A 178 -7.53 25.01 17.11
N MET A 179 -6.85 25.64 16.14
CA MET A 179 -6.50 27.07 16.20
C MET A 179 -7.74 27.95 16.33
N LEU A 180 -8.77 27.68 15.53
CA LEU A 180 -10.02 28.44 15.54
C LEU A 180 -10.76 28.30 16.89
N VAL A 181 -10.86 27.07 17.42
CA VAL A 181 -11.51 26.80 18.71
C VAL A 181 -10.78 27.49 19.86
N VAL A 182 -9.45 27.44 19.89
CA VAL A 182 -8.65 28.12 20.92
C VAL A 182 -8.83 29.65 20.85
N SER A 183 -8.85 30.23 19.64
CA SER A 183 -9.11 31.66 19.47
C SER A 183 -10.51 32.06 19.95
N MET A 184 -11.53 31.25 19.65
CA MET A 184 -12.89 31.48 20.15
C MET A 184 -12.95 31.40 21.68
N ALA A 185 -12.29 30.41 22.29
CA ALA A 185 -12.23 30.27 23.74
C ALA A 185 -11.57 31.50 24.39
N GLN A 186 -10.45 31.98 23.86
CA GLN A 186 -9.79 33.18 24.37
C GLN A 186 -10.69 34.42 24.30
N ARG A 187 -11.39 34.62 23.17
CA ARG A 187 -12.33 35.74 23.04
C ARG A 187 -13.53 35.64 23.99
N LEU A 188 -13.98 34.43 24.32
CA LEU A 188 -15.04 34.22 25.31
C LEU A 188 -14.54 34.55 26.72
N GLU A 189 -13.33 34.14 27.09
CA GLU A 189 -12.72 34.48 28.38
C GLU A 189 -12.58 36.01 28.56
N GLU A 190 -12.18 36.73 27.51
CA GLU A 190 -12.09 38.20 27.53
C GLU A 190 -13.46 38.86 27.77
N ILE A 191 -14.52 38.33 27.14
CA ILE A 191 -15.91 38.83 27.32
C ILE A 191 -16.43 38.50 28.73
N GLU A 192 -16.18 37.29 29.22
CA GLU A 192 -16.58 36.87 30.57
C GLU A 192 -15.88 37.68 31.68
N ALA A 193 -14.61 38.04 31.47
CA ALA A 193 -13.88 38.90 32.39
C ALA A 193 -14.47 40.32 32.43
N GLY A 194 -14.74 40.94 31.27
CA GLY A 194 -15.34 42.27 31.21
C GLY A 194 -16.75 42.35 31.83
N LEU A 195 -17.56 41.29 31.67
CA LEU A 195 -18.88 41.20 32.30
C LEU A 195 -18.82 41.07 33.83
N LYS A 196 -17.74 40.50 34.38
CA LYS A 196 -17.54 40.44 35.84
C LYS A 196 -17.19 41.81 36.42
N GLU A 197 -16.35 42.57 35.73
CA GLU A 197 -15.95 43.91 36.17
C GLU A 197 -17.15 44.88 36.18
N GLU A 198 -18.06 44.81 35.20
CA GLU A 198 -19.29 45.63 35.21
C GLU A 198 -20.29 45.28 36.33
N CYS A 199 -20.25 44.04 36.85
CA CYS A 199 -21.13 43.60 37.95
C CYS A 199 -20.57 43.94 39.34
N ASP A 200 -19.25 44.07 39.49
CA ASP A 200 -18.61 44.41 40.77
C ASP A 200 -18.59 45.94 41.05
N GLU A 201 -18.86 46.77 40.04
CA GLU A 201 -18.98 48.25 40.16
C GLU A 201 -20.43 48.77 40.35
N ALA A 202 -21.43 47.89 40.42
CA ALA A 202 -22.85 48.23 40.64
C ALA A 202 -23.34 47.86 42.06
#